data_AF-X0Z926-F1
#
_entry.id   AF-X0Z926-F1
#
_cell.length_a   1.000
_cell.length_b   1.000
_cell.length_c   1.000
_cell.angle_alpha   90.00
_cell.angle_beta   90.00
_cell.angle_gamma   90.00
#
_symmetry.space_group_name_H-M   'P 1'
#
loop_
_entity.id
_entity.type
_entity.pdbx_description
1 polymer ?
#
loop_
_entity_poly.entity_id
_entity_poly.type
_entity_poly.pdbx_seq_one_letter_code
_entity_poly.pdbx_strand_id
1 'polypeptide(L)'
;MRWHFDERQVNIRVYLKLESLQPGGSFKFRGANNAVTMLTPKEREKGVVAASSGNHGTALALAASLVGIKATIVLPDNAPQVKVERIKKAGATILRHGSHYGYSEEKAAELGKEELVLIHPFDDPRVEI
;
A
#
# COMPACT_ATOMS: atom_id res chain seq x y z
N MET A 1 13.74 -23.15 -0.98
CA MET A 1 14.93 -22.31 -0.74
C MET A 1 15.46 -22.62 0.66
N ARG A 2 16.63 -23.27 0.78
CA ARG A 2 17.18 -23.77 2.05
C ARG A 2 18.10 -22.72 2.65
N TRP A 3 17.58 -21.90 3.56
CA TRP A 3 18.39 -20.93 4.29
C TRP A 3 19.32 -21.68 5.25
N HIS A 4 20.63 -21.50 5.10
CA HIS A 4 21.62 -22.04 6.05
C HIS A 4 21.73 -21.07 7.23
N PHE A 5 20.71 -21.06 8.09
CA PHE A 5 20.93 -20.61 9.47
C PHE A 5 21.69 -21.74 10.15
N ASP A 6 22.92 -21.48 10.59
CA ASP A 6 23.63 -22.45 11.41
C ASP A 6 22.95 -22.49 12.78
N GLU A 7 22.00 -23.41 12.95
CA GLU A 7 21.33 -23.72 14.24
C GLU A 7 22.34 -24.04 15.37
N ARG A 8 23.64 -24.18 15.03
CA ARG A 8 24.73 -24.37 15.98
C ARG A 8 25.16 -23.09 16.73
N GLN A 9 24.72 -21.89 16.34
CA GLN A 9 25.09 -20.65 17.04
C GLN A 9 24.17 -20.30 18.21
N VAL A 10 22.94 -20.79 18.21
CA VAL A 10 21.95 -20.57 19.28
C VAL A 10 21.14 -21.84 19.48
N ASN A 11 21.13 -22.39 20.71
CA ASN A 11 20.42 -23.64 21.04
C ASN A 11 18.89 -23.43 21.17
N ILE A 12 18.28 -22.80 20.16
CA ILE A 12 16.84 -22.53 20.07
C ILE A 12 16.34 -22.71 18.64
N ARG A 13 15.05 -23.03 18.47
CA ARG A 13 14.41 -23.11 17.16
C ARG A 13 14.03 -21.71 16.69
N VAL A 14 14.46 -21.34 15.49
CA VAL A 14 14.15 -20.05 14.86
C VAL A 14 13.10 -20.27 13.77
N TYR A 15 12.02 -19.49 13.81
CA TYR A 15 10.97 -19.49 12.80
C TYR A 15 10.88 -18.13 12.11
N LEU A 16 10.73 -18.13 10.78
CA LEU A 16 10.60 -16.91 9.99
C LEU A 16 9.19 -16.80 9.41
N LYS A 17 8.49 -15.71 9.72
CA LYS A 17 7.23 -15.36 9.07
C LYS A 17 7.52 -14.57 7.79
N LEU A 18 7.52 -15.27 6.65
CA LEU A 18 7.94 -14.73 5.35
C LEU A 18 6.87 -13.84 4.69
N GLU A 19 6.57 -12.69 5.27
CA GLU A 19 5.61 -11.72 4.72
C GLU A 19 6.07 -11.08 3.38
N SER A 20 7.34 -11.24 3.02
CA SER A 20 7.85 -10.86 1.69
C SER A 20 7.25 -11.68 0.53
N LEU A 21 6.65 -12.84 0.82
CA LEU A 21 5.99 -13.70 -0.16
C LEU A 21 4.52 -13.32 -0.41
N GLN A 22 3.97 -12.35 0.32
CA GLN A 22 2.62 -11.85 0.07
C GLN A 22 2.54 -11.14 -1.29
N PRO A 23 1.35 -11.08 -1.93
CA PRO A 23 1.13 -10.22 -3.09
C PRO A 23 1.63 -8.79 -2.82
N GLY A 24 2.32 -8.20 -3.79
CA GLY A 24 2.93 -6.89 -3.59
C GLY A 24 4.17 -6.89 -2.69
N GLY A 25 4.66 -8.05 -2.23
CA GLY A 25 5.99 -8.24 -1.64
C GLY A 25 6.14 -7.82 -0.18
N SER A 26 5.05 -7.65 0.57
CA SER A 26 5.09 -7.31 2.00
C SER A 26 3.75 -7.57 2.69
N PHE A 27 3.75 -7.53 4.02
CA PHE A 27 2.55 -7.65 4.85
C PHE A 27 1.46 -6.60 4.56
N LYS A 28 1.81 -5.43 3.97
CA LYS A 28 0.87 -4.33 3.72
C LYS A 28 -0.31 -4.71 2.82
N PHE A 29 -0.17 -5.76 2.00
CA PHE A 29 -1.27 -6.28 1.20
C PHE A 29 -2.46 -6.73 2.05
N ARG A 30 -2.22 -7.27 3.25
CA ARG A 30 -3.29 -7.73 4.14
C ARG A 30 -4.23 -6.59 4.50
N GLY A 31 -3.69 -5.54 5.13
CA GLY A 31 -4.48 -4.38 5.57
C GLY A 31 -5.11 -3.63 4.41
N ALA A 32 -4.37 -3.44 3.31
CA ALA A 32 -4.89 -2.79 2.12
C ALA A 32 -6.08 -3.57 1.49
N ASN A 33 -5.95 -4.89 1.37
CA ASN A 33 -7.01 -5.74 0.85
C ASN A 33 -8.23 -5.74 1.79
N ASN A 34 -8.01 -5.86 3.10
CA ASN A 34 -9.06 -5.80 4.10
C ASN A 34 -9.87 -4.50 3.99
N ALA A 35 -9.19 -3.36 4.00
CA ALA A 35 -9.81 -2.04 3.85
C ALA A 35 -10.60 -1.90 2.54
N VAL A 36 -10.04 -2.33 1.42
CA VAL A 36 -10.70 -2.30 0.10
C VAL A 36 -11.93 -3.19 0.07
N THR A 37 -11.87 -4.39 0.67
CA THR A 37 -13.02 -5.31 0.68
C THR A 37 -14.18 -4.81 1.53
N MET A 38 -13.90 -4.01 2.56
CA MET A 38 -14.92 -3.40 3.42
C MET A 38 -15.59 -2.15 2.84
N LEU A 39 -15.14 -1.64 1.69
CA LEU A 39 -15.76 -0.48 1.06
C LEU A 39 -17.21 -0.78 0.67
N THR A 40 -18.10 0.15 1.00
CA THR A 40 -19.48 0.17 0.52
C THR A 40 -19.54 0.36 -1.00
N PRO A 41 -20.65 0.02 -1.67
CA PRO A 41 -20.79 0.24 -3.11
C PRO A 41 -20.51 1.70 -3.53
N LYS A 42 -21.02 2.67 -2.78
CA LYS A 42 -20.83 4.11 -3.04
C LYS A 42 -19.35 4.52 -2.92
N GLU A 43 -18.62 3.95 -1.98
CA GLU A 43 -17.19 4.20 -1.82
C GLU A 43 -16.36 3.55 -2.94
N ARG A 44 -16.76 2.37 -3.41
CA ARG A 44 -16.12 1.68 -4.54
C ARG A 44 -16.24 2.47 -5.84
N GLU A 45 -17.39 3.12 -6.07
CA GLU A 45 -17.61 4.00 -7.22
C GLU A 45 -16.67 5.20 -7.23
N LYS A 46 -16.39 5.77 -6.05
CA LYS A 46 -15.41 6.87 -5.89
C LYS A 46 -13.98 6.41 -6.19
N GLY A 47 -13.62 5.23 -5.69
CA GLY A 47 -12.24 4.74 -5.70
C GLY A 47 -11.45 5.21 -4.48
N VAL A 48 -10.19 4.80 -4.40
CA VAL A 48 -9.35 4.97 -3.20
C VAL A 48 -8.14 5.86 -3.45
N VAL A 49 -7.67 6.52 -2.40
CA VAL A 49 -6.46 7.34 -2.41
C VAL A 49 -5.55 7.04 -1.21
N ALA A 50 -4.25 7.12 -1.40
CA ALA A 50 -3.27 7.11 -0.32
C ALA A 50 -1.98 7.82 -0.71
N ALA A 51 -1.25 8.37 0.26
CA ALA A 51 0.12 8.83 0.08
C ALA A 51 1.09 7.72 0.49
N SER A 52 1.84 7.14 -0.47
CA SER A 52 2.91 6.17 -0.17
C SER A 52 3.75 5.83 -1.41
N SER A 53 5.04 6.16 -1.38
CA SER A 53 6.01 5.64 -2.36
C SER A 53 6.45 4.19 -2.11
N GLY A 54 6.02 3.57 -1.02
CA GLY A 54 6.49 2.26 -0.59
C GLY A 54 5.49 1.12 -0.74
N ASN A 55 5.59 0.17 0.19
CA ASN A 55 4.83 -1.07 0.21
C ASN A 55 3.30 -0.85 0.25
N HIS A 56 2.81 0.15 0.98
CA HIS A 56 1.37 0.43 1.06
C HIS A 56 0.78 0.87 -0.28
N GLY A 57 1.46 1.75 -0.99
CA GLY A 57 1.02 2.22 -2.32
C GLY A 57 0.92 1.08 -3.32
N THR A 58 1.88 0.15 -3.32
CA THR A 58 1.81 -1.06 -4.17
C THR A 58 0.70 -2.00 -3.71
N ALA A 59 0.57 -2.22 -2.42
CA ALA A 59 -0.45 -3.08 -1.83
C ALA A 59 -1.87 -2.60 -2.13
N LEU A 60 -2.14 -1.30 -1.95
CA LEU A 60 -3.43 -0.68 -2.22
C LEU A 60 -3.77 -0.71 -3.71
N ALA A 61 -2.80 -0.41 -4.58
CA ALA A 61 -2.97 -0.51 -6.02
C ALA A 61 -3.38 -1.93 -6.46
N LEU A 62 -2.68 -2.96 -5.94
CA LEU A 62 -3.02 -4.35 -6.22
C LEU A 62 -4.40 -4.74 -5.68
N ALA A 63 -4.69 -4.41 -4.42
CA ALA A 63 -5.97 -4.72 -3.78
C ALA A 63 -7.15 -4.10 -4.54
N ALA A 64 -7.02 -2.83 -4.93
CA ALA A 64 -8.00 -2.11 -5.73
C ALA A 64 -8.21 -2.76 -7.11
N SER A 65 -7.11 -3.09 -7.80
CA SER A 65 -7.16 -3.73 -9.12
C SER A 65 -7.85 -5.09 -9.09
N LEU A 66 -7.66 -5.88 -8.03
CA LEU A 66 -8.30 -7.19 -7.88
C LEU A 66 -9.83 -7.12 -7.80
N VAL A 67 -10.38 -5.99 -7.32
CA VAL A 67 -11.83 -5.78 -7.20
C VAL A 67 -12.38 -4.76 -8.21
N GLY A 68 -11.56 -4.35 -9.18
CA GLY A 68 -11.97 -3.46 -10.27
C GLY A 68 -12.24 -2.01 -9.86
N ILE A 69 -11.67 -1.52 -8.76
CA ILE A 69 -11.80 -0.11 -8.34
C ILE A 69 -10.55 0.70 -8.69
N LYS A 70 -10.71 2.00 -8.90
CA LYS A 70 -9.58 2.90 -9.16
C LYS A 70 -8.79 3.17 -7.89
N ALA A 71 -7.46 3.16 -7.98
CA ALA A 71 -6.56 3.60 -6.93
C ALA A 71 -5.68 4.76 -7.41
N THR A 72 -5.63 5.82 -6.62
CA THR A 72 -4.74 6.97 -6.82
C THR A 72 -3.69 6.97 -5.72
N ILE A 73 -2.41 6.94 -6.10
CA ILE A 73 -1.30 7.04 -5.14
C ILE A 73 -0.59 8.38 -5.30
N VAL A 74 -0.62 9.16 -4.21
CA VAL A 74 0.03 10.47 -4.14
C VAL A 74 1.49 10.28 -3.73
N LEU A 75 2.41 10.86 -4.50
CA LEU A 75 3.85 10.72 -4.34
C LEU A 75 4.52 12.09 -4.42
N PRO A 76 5.65 12.31 -3.72
CA PRO A 76 6.41 13.53 -3.89
C PRO A 76 7.06 13.57 -5.27
N ASP A 77 7.36 14.77 -5.76
CA ASP A 77 7.91 14.99 -7.10
C ASP A 77 9.25 14.26 -7.32
N ASN A 78 10.03 14.10 -6.25
CA ASN A 78 11.33 13.43 -6.23
C ASN A 78 11.25 11.90 -5.95
N ALA A 79 10.05 11.30 -5.96
CA ALA A 79 9.90 9.86 -5.70
C ALA A 79 10.75 9.02 -6.67
N PRO A 80 11.56 8.06 -6.17
CA PRO A 80 12.41 7.22 -7.02
C PRO A 80 11.61 6.47 -8.09
N GLN A 81 12.05 6.56 -9.35
CA GLN A 81 11.28 6.03 -10.48
C GLN A 81 10.97 4.54 -10.37
N VAL A 82 11.89 3.73 -9.82
CA VAL A 82 11.67 2.30 -9.59
C VAL A 82 10.46 2.01 -8.70
N LYS A 83 10.20 2.88 -7.70
CA LYS A 83 9.05 2.77 -6.81
C LYS A 83 7.76 3.18 -7.52
N VAL A 84 7.82 4.26 -8.29
CA VAL A 84 6.71 4.76 -9.11
C VAL A 84 6.24 3.69 -10.09
N GLU A 85 7.18 3.09 -10.83
CA GLU A 85 6.85 2.06 -11.84
C GLU A 85 6.29 0.79 -11.22
N ARG A 86 6.73 0.40 -10.02
CA ARG A 86 6.13 -0.73 -9.29
C ARG A 86 4.66 -0.47 -8.96
N ILE A 87 4.33 0.74 -8.51
CA ILE A 87 2.96 1.13 -8.16
C ILE A 87 2.08 1.23 -9.42
N LYS A 88 2.60 1.80 -10.51
CA LYS A 88 1.89 1.83 -11.81
C LYS A 88 1.60 0.43 -12.34
N LYS A 89 2.58 -0.48 -12.30
CA LYS A 89 2.41 -1.88 -12.72
C LYS A 89 1.37 -2.63 -11.88
N ALA A 90 1.15 -2.18 -10.64
CA ALA A 90 0.10 -2.68 -9.77
C ALA A 90 -1.30 -2.11 -10.09
N GLY A 91 -1.42 -1.21 -11.08
CA GLY A 91 -2.70 -0.70 -11.60
C GLY A 91 -3.14 0.66 -11.04
N ALA A 92 -2.29 1.37 -10.29
CA ALA A 92 -2.66 2.67 -9.76
C ALA A 92 -2.33 3.85 -10.69
N THR A 93 -3.17 4.88 -10.61
CA THR A 93 -2.89 6.22 -11.10
C THR A 93 -1.91 6.91 -10.16
N ILE A 94 -0.88 7.55 -10.70
CA ILE A 94 0.09 8.31 -9.91
C ILE A 94 -0.26 9.79 -9.95
N LEU A 95 -0.43 10.38 -8.77
CA LEU A 95 -0.49 11.83 -8.61
C LEU A 95 0.83 12.30 -7.98
N ARG A 96 1.58 13.16 -8.68
CA ARG A 96 2.75 13.79 -8.06
C ARG A 96 2.34 15.09 -7.38
N HIS A 97 2.71 15.24 -6.12
CA HIS A 97 2.41 16.45 -5.35
C HIS A 97 3.40 16.65 -4.22
N GLY A 98 4.07 17.80 -4.25
CA GLY A 98 4.91 18.31 -3.18
C GLY A 98 6.35 17.79 -3.21
N SER A 99 7.22 18.53 -2.54
CA SER A 99 8.66 18.25 -2.50
C SER A 99 9.04 17.12 -1.53
N HIS A 100 8.15 16.76 -0.61
CA HIS A 100 8.35 15.71 0.39
C HIS A 100 7.03 15.01 0.75
N TYR A 101 7.13 13.92 1.51
CA TYR A 101 6.01 13.06 1.88
C TYR A 101 4.84 13.80 2.54
N GLY A 102 5.10 14.70 3.50
CA GLY A 102 4.05 15.44 4.21
C GLY A 102 3.08 16.17 3.28
N TYR A 103 3.57 16.85 2.24
CA TYR A 103 2.69 17.48 1.25
C TYR A 103 1.87 16.47 0.44
N SER A 104 2.46 15.33 0.08
CA SER A 104 1.71 14.26 -0.59
C SER A 104 0.61 13.68 0.30
N GLU A 105 0.87 13.57 1.61
CA GLU A 105 -0.08 13.11 2.63
C GLU A 105 -1.23 14.11 2.81
N GLU A 106 -0.92 15.41 2.96
CA GLU A 106 -1.92 16.48 3.00
C GLU A 106 -2.82 16.44 1.76
N LYS A 107 -2.23 16.30 0.57
CA LYS A 107 -3.01 16.21 -0.67
C LYS A 107 -3.87 14.95 -0.74
N ALA A 108 -3.36 13.80 -0.27
CA ALA A 108 -4.17 12.58 -0.19
C ALA A 108 -5.35 12.76 0.79
N ALA A 109 -5.13 13.43 1.92
CA ALA A 109 -6.18 13.72 2.89
C ALA A 109 -7.22 14.72 2.37
N GLU A 110 -6.82 15.72 1.60
CA GLU A 110 -7.71 16.64 0.89
C GLU A 110 -8.63 15.87 -0.08
N LEU A 111 -8.03 15.06 -0.98
CA LEU A 111 -8.79 14.22 -1.92
C LEU A 111 -9.72 13.23 -1.21
N GLY A 112 -9.31 12.75 -0.03
CA GLY A 112 -10.09 11.87 0.84
C GLY A 112 -11.35 12.51 1.44
N LYS A 113 -11.38 13.83 1.58
CA LYS A 113 -12.54 14.58 2.10
C LYS A 113 -13.55 14.89 1.00
N GLU A 114 -13.07 15.10 -0.22
CA GLU A 114 -13.87 15.62 -1.32
C GLU A 114 -14.38 14.50 -2.25
N GLU A 115 -13.47 13.67 -2.78
CA GLU A 115 -13.75 12.89 -3.99
C GLU A 115 -13.50 11.39 -3.82
N LEU A 116 -12.45 11.00 -3.11
CA LEU A 116 -11.95 9.63 -3.01
C LEU A 116 -12.07 9.10 -1.58
N VAL A 117 -11.91 7.79 -1.39
CA VAL A 117 -11.79 7.20 -0.05
C VAL A 117 -10.33 7.11 0.34
N LEU A 118 -9.94 7.86 1.36
CA LEU A 118 -8.59 7.75 1.93
C LEU A 118 -8.42 6.40 2.64
N ILE A 119 -7.39 5.65 2.23
CA ILE A 119 -6.93 4.44 2.93
C ILE A 119 -5.54 4.71 3.48
N HIS A 120 -5.49 5.19 4.72
CA HIS A 120 -4.24 5.58 5.36
C HIS A 120 -3.35 4.34 5.60
N PRO A 121 -2.01 4.45 5.46
CA PRO A 121 -1.10 3.30 5.56
C PRO A 121 -1.04 2.59 6.92
N PHE A 122 -1.50 3.21 7.99
CA PHE A 122 -1.51 2.64 9.34
C PHE A 122 -2.63 3.22 10.21
N ASP A 123 -2.83 4.54 10.21
CA ASP A 123 -3.96 5.21 10.90
C ASP A 123 -5.33 4.99 10.21
N ASP A 124 -5.69 3.73 9.99
CA ASP A 124 -6.99 3.27 9.53
C ASP A 124 -7.29 1.94 10.24
N PRO A 125 -8.38 1.83 11.01
CA PRO A 125 -8.69 0.62 11.78
C PRO A 125 -8.90 -0.62 10.89
N ARG A 126 -9.11 -0.44 9.58
CA ARG A 126 -9.21 -1.53 8.60
C ARG A 126 -7.84 -2.02 8.13
N VAL A 127 -6.79 -1.23 8.32
CA VAL A 127 -5.43 -1.52 7.85
C VAL A 127 -4.57 -2.14 8.96
N GLU A 128 -4.86 -1.81 10.22
CA GLU A 128 -4.25 -2.44 11.39
C GLU A 128 -4.81 -3.86 11.62
N ILE A 129 -4.18 -4.87 11.00
CA ILE A 129 -4.52 -6.29 11.17
C ILE A 129 -3.29 -7.19 11.33
#